data_AF-A0A844P2A9-F1
#
_entry.id   AF-A0A844P2A9-F1
#
_cell.length_a   1.000
_cell.length_b   1.000
_cell.length_c   1.000
_cell.angle_alpha   90.00
_cell.angle_beta   90.00
_cell.angle_gamma   90.00
#
_symmetry.space_group_name_H-M   'P 1'
#
loop_
_entity.id
_entity.type
_entity.pdbx_description
1 polymer ?
#
loop_
_entity_poly.entity_id
_entity_poly.type
_entity_poly.pdbx_seq_one_letter_code
_entity_poly.pdbx_strand_id
1 'polypeptide(L)'
;MCKQTNYSKYQKRVIKFLNDLLGADTPFTYERANNNHLKVLIDGVTKPLFTGSTPSDCKSINNFMAEVKRELKASKKEESKLSQPEKTGVVSAVTLSNDKLIQNCVKSLRTRITVLKEQEKESVLNNKCINGLNLKRIEIVKHSVSLALQARKQGTYLKPKELRTIEGMVHNHLNFMLPSMAYYAELLNSTSKDKLAKVQPNKQQASVHNESNKNNVISLEDKTQHAPIKEAKKLAKKPKQPVSNKNMNTKNSNSATELMAMSANNRVSLLRNLTKAQALMLIDDINQAMAANREEDIEAVIALIRDKDLPLDAIISRMEAA
;
A
#
# COMPACT_ATOMS: atom_id res chain seq x y z
N MET A 1 7.85 8.97 16.35
CA MET A 1 7.94 10.45 16.40
C MET A 1 8.29 10.98 15.02
N CYS A 2 7.33 11.58 14.33
CA CYS A 2 7.50 12.08 12.96
C CYS A 2 8.52 13.22 12.91
N LYS A 3 9.67 13.00 12.26
CA LYS A 3 10.57 14.08 11.89
C LYS A 3 9.86 14.93 10.83
N GLN A 4 9.16 15.99 11.23
CA GLN A 4 8.74 17.02 10.29
C GLN A 4 10.01 17.61 9.69
N THR A 5 10.33 17.24 8.45
CA THR A 5 11.47 17.76 7.71
C THR A 5 11.22 19.23 7.43
N ASN A 6 11.71 20.09 8.32
CA ASN A 6 11.69 21.53 8.11
C ASN A 6 12.63 21.89 6.97
N TYR A 7 12.05 22.09 5.78
CA TYR A 7 12.74 22.59 4.60
C TYR A 7 13.16 24.06 4.79
N SER A 8 14.35 24.41 4.27
CA SER A 8 14.82 25.80 4.28
C SER A 8 13.96 26.70 3.39
N LYS A 9 14.04 28.03 3.57
CA LYS A 9 13.36 29.00 2.69
C LYS A 9 13.69 28.78 1.21
N TYR A 10 14.96 28.47 0.92
CA TYR A 10 15.45 28.13 -0.41
C TYR A 10 14.77 26.86 -0.96
N GLN A 11 14.76 25.77 -0.20
CA GLN A 11 14.14 24.51 -0.62
C GLN A 11 12.62 24.66 -0.83
N LYS A 12 11.95 25.41 0.04
CA LYS A 12 10.53 25.74 -0.11
C LYS A 12 10.25 26.51 -1.42
N ARG A 13 11.14 27.43 -1.81
CA ARG A 13 11.03 28.15 -3.09
C ARG A 13 11.20 27.22 -4.29
N VAL A 14 12.15 26.29 -4.23
CA VAL A 14 12.35 25.28 -5.28
C VAL A 14 11.12 24.36 -5.39
N ILE A 15 10.60 23.85 -4.27
CA ILE A 15 9.39 22.99 -4.28
C ILE A 15 8.19 23.75 -4.85
N LYS A 16 8.03 25.03 -4.52
CA LYS A 16 6.98 25.88 -5.10
C LYS A 16 7.15 26.02 -6.60
N PHE A 17 8.36 26.33 -7.07
CA PHE A 17 8.66 26.42 -8.50
C PHE A 17 8.35 25.12 -9.24
N LEU A 18 8.71 23.97 -8.67
CA LEU A 18 8.41 22.67 -9.26
C LEU A 18 6.91 22.40 -9.34
N ASN A 19 6.14 22.77 -8.31
CA ASN A 19 4.68 22.69 -8.37
C ASN A 19 4.10 23.55 -9.49
N ASP A 20 4.60 24.78 -9.62
CA ASP A 20 4.09 25.73 -10.61
C ASP A 20 4.49 25.32 -12.04
N LEU A 21 5.66 24.69 -12.23
CA LEU A 21 6.18 24.27 -13.54
C LEU A 21 5.62 22.93 -14.02
N LEU A 22 5.57 21.92 -13.15
CA LEU A 22 5.18 20.54 -13.50
C LEU A 22 3.67 20.35 -13.47
N GLY A 23 2.98 21.16 -12.66
CA GLY A 23 1.53 21.21 -12.63
C GLY A 23 0.87 19.89 -12.20
N ALA A 24 -0.27 19.59 -12.84
CA ALA A 24 -1.05 18.38 -12.60
C ALA A 24 -0.56 17.18 -13.44
N ASP A 25 0.18 17.43 -14.52
CA ASP A 25 0.48 16.41 -15.53
C ASP A 25 1.70 15.56 -15.17
N THR A 26 2.74 16.16 -14.58
CA THR A 26 4.01 15.46 -14.36
C THR A 26 4.24 15.11 -12.88
N PRO A 27 4.24 13.81 -12.51
CA PRO A 27 4.60 13.36 -11.17
C PRO A 27 6.03 13.72 -10.79
N PHE A 28 6.20 14.11 -9.52
CA PHE A 28 7.54 14.31 -8.96
C PHE A 28 7.59 14.03 -7.46
N THR A 29 8.76 13.66 -6.99
CA THR A 29 9.09 13.50 -5.56
C THR A 29 10.29 14.35 -5.19
N TYR A 30 10.39 14.66 -3.90
CA TYR A 30 11.55 15.33 -3.36
C TYR A 30 11.88 14.80 -1.97
N GLU A 31 13.16 14.67 -1.69
CA GLU A 31 13.68 14.23 -0.39
C GLU A 31 14.90 15.06 -0.01
N ARG A 32 15.15 15.19 1.29
CA ARG A 32 16.36 15.83 1.79
C ARG A 32 17.47 14.79 1.77
N ALA A 33 18.50 15.02 0.98
CA ALA A 33 19.69 14.19 0.94
C ALA A 33 20.55 14.40 2.19
N ASN A 34 21.47 13.45 2.44
CA ASN A 34 22.35 13.44 3.62
C ASN A 34 23.23 14.70 3.73
N ASN A 35 23.53 15.33 2.60
CA ASN A 35 24.29 16.58 2.51
C ASN A 35 23.43 17.84 2.71
N ASN A 36 22.15 17.72 3.15
CA ASN A 36 21.16 18.79 3.25
C ASN A 36 20.64 19.36 1.92
N HIS A 37 21.03 18.80 0.78
CA HIS A 37 20.48 19.20 -0.52
C HIS A 37 19.08 18.64 -0.71
N LEU A 38 18.29 19.29 -1.56
CA LEU A 38 17.03 18.74 -2.02
C LEU A 38 17.30 17.86 -3.24
N LYS A 39 17.07 16.56 -3.10
CA LYS A 39 17.04 15.61 -4.19
C LYS A 39 15.63 15.60 -4.77
N VAL A 40 15.51 15.75 -6.07
CA VAL A 40 14.25 15.81 -6.81
C VAL A 40 14.27 14.73 -7.88
N LEU A 41 13.21 13.93 -7.91
CA LEU A 41 12.95 12.95 -8.97
C LEU A 41 11.71 13.42 -9.71
N ILE A 42 11.79 13.51 -11.03
CA ILE A 42 10.71 13.96 -11.90
C ILE A 42 10.44 12.86 -12.90
N ASP A 43 9.17 12.54 -13.12
CA ASP A 43 8.78 11.58 -14.14
C ASP A 43 9.23 12.05 -15.53
N GLY A 44 9.80 11.16 -16.33
CA GLY A 44 10.43 11.47 -17.62
C GLY A 44 11.88 11.98 -17.55
N VAL A 45 12.43 12.34 -16.39
CA VAL A 45 13.86 12.72 -16.25
C VAL A 45 14.66 11.53 -15.73
N THR A 46 15.64 11.08 -16.51
CA THR A 46 16.42 9.87 -16.21
C THR A 46 17.32 9.99 -14.98
N LYS A 47 17.77 11.21 -14.66
CA LYS A 47 18.72 11.48 -13.57
C LYS A 47 18.06 12.25 -12.42
N PRO A 48 18.32 11.87 -11.15
CA PRO A 48 17.91 12.67 -10.00
C PRO A 48 18.61 14.03 -10.04
N LEU A 49 17.83 15.09 -9.86
CA LEU A 49 18.34 16.46 -9.80
C LEU A 49 18.58 16.86 -8.35
N PHE A 50 19.67 17.58 -8.10
CA PHE A 50 20.03 18.05 -6.76
C PHE A 50 20.11 19.57 -6.76
N THR A 51 19.55 20.21 -5.74
CA THR A 51 19.78 21.64 -5.55
C THR A 51 21.23 21.93 -5.19
N GLY A 52 21.70 23.17 -5.35
CA GLY A 52 23.05 23.58 -4.91
C GLY A 52 23.24 23.59 -3.38
N SER A 53 24.51 23.58 -2.94
CA SER A 53 24.90 23.47 -1.52
C SER A 53 24.70 24.75 -0.71
N THR A 54 24.61 25.91 -1.37
CA THR A 54 24.66 27.23 -0.74
C THR A 54 23.34 27.99 -0.94
N PRO A 55 22.46 28.03 0.08
CA PRO A 55 21.19 28.76 0.03
C PRO A 55 21.33 30.28 -0.23
N SER A 56 22.52 30.83 0.04
CA SER A 56 22.84 32.26 -0.07
C SER A 56 23.08 32.71 -1.51
N ASP A 57 23.37 31.79 -2.44
CA ASP A 57 23.65 32.14 -3.82
C ASP A 57 22.37 32.15 -4.66
N CYS A 58 21.86 33.35 -4.96
CA CYS A 58 20.71 33.54 -5.84
C CYS A 58 20.93 33.00 -7.27
N LYS A 59 22.19 32.78 -7.71
CA LYS A 59 22.44 32.14 -9.02
C LYS A 59 22.20 30.64 -8.97
N SER A 60 22.47 29.99 -7.84
CA SER A 60 22.29 28.54 -7.69
C SER A 60 20.84 28.08 -7.93
N ILE A 61 19.85 28.88 -7.50
CA ILE A 61 18.43 28.53 -7.72
C ILE A 61 18.06 28.69 -9.19
N ASN A 62 18.51 29.75 -9.85
CA ASN A 62 18.23 29.99 -11.27
C ASN A 62 18.88 28.92 -12.15
N ASN A 63 20.10 28.50 -11.81
CA ASN A 63 20.80 27.41 -12.48
C ASN A 63 20.02 26.10 -12.35
N PHE A 64 19.56 25.75 -11.14
CA PHE A 64 18.72 24.57 -10.92
C PHE A 64 17.41 24.65 -11.71
N MET A 65 16.73 25.80 -11.69
CA MET A 65 15.48 26.00 -12.45
C MET A 65 15.71 25.86 -13.96
N ALA A 66 16.82 26.38 -14.49
CA ALA A 66 17.19 26.27 -15.89
C ALA A 66 17.53 24.83 -16.27
N GLU A 67 18.22 24.10 -15.39
CA GLU A 67 18.53 22.69 -15.53
C GLU A 67 17.24 21.85 -15.59
N VAL A 68 16.31 22.04 -14.64
CA VAL A 68 15.00 21.36 -14.65
C VAL A 68 14.26 21.63 -15.96
N LYS A 69 14.19 22.89 -16.41
CA LYS A 69 13.54 23.24 -17.68
C LYS A 69 14.22 22.58 -18.89
N ARG A 70 15.55 22.50 -18.89
CA ARG A 70 16.32 21.87 -19.97
C ARG A 70 16.07 20.38 -20.03
N GLU A 71 16.14 19.68 -18.89
CA GLU A 71 15.89 18.24 -18.81
C GLU A 71 14.44 17.91 -19.23
N LEU A 72 13.46 18.66 -18.74
CA LEU A 72 12.06 18.49 -19.18
C LEU A 72 11.87 18.68 -20.68
N LYS A 73 12.56 19.67 -21.28
CA LYS A 73 12.52 19.89 -22.73
C LYS A 73 13.20 18.76 -23.49
N ALA A 74 14.27 18.19 -22.95
CA ALA A 74 14.94 17.03 -23.53
C ALA A 74 14.02 15.80 -23.50
N SER A 75 13.39 15.51 -22.36
CA SER A 75 12.43 14.42 -22.20
C SER A 75 11.25 14.53 -23.16
N LYS A 76 10.62 15.71 -23.25
CA LYS A 76 9.53 15.96 -24.20
C LYS A 76 9.96 15.82 -25.67
N LYS A 77 11.21 16.17 -25.98
CA LYS A 77 11.76 16.03 -27.34
C LYS A 77 12.05 14.57 -27.71
N GLU A 78 12.32 13.72 -26.72
CA GLU A 78 12.40 12.27 -26.93
C GLU A 78 11.01 11.65 -27.10
N GLU A 79 10.02 12.06 -26.31
CA GLU A 79 8.61 11.64 -26.48
C GLU A 79 8.01 12.11 -27.81
N SER A 80 8.31 13.34 -28.24
CA SER A 80 7.78 13.93 -29.48
C SER A 80 8.41 13.36 -30.75
N LYS A 81 9.52 12.61 -30.66
CA LYS A 81 10.05 11.86 -31.81
C LYS A 81 9.22 10.60 -32.11
N LEU A 82 8.35 10.18 -31.19
CA LEU A 82 7.50 9.00 -31.33
C LEU A 82 6.00 9.31 -31.48
N SER A 83 5.56 10.56 -31.30
CA SER A 83 4.14 10.93 -31.34
C SER A 83 3.88 12.21 -32.14
N GLN A 84 2.89 12.13 -33.03
CA GLN A 84 2.39 13.19 -33.92
C GLN A 84 1.95 14.49 -33.18
N PRO A 85 1.82 15.63 -33.90
CA PRO A 85 1.82 16.96 -33.29
C PRO A 85 0.60 17.19 -32.40
N GLU A 86 0.86 17.59 -31.16
CA GLU A 86 -0.15 18.05 -30.21
C GLU A 86 -0.89 19.27 -30.78
N LYS A 87 -2.21 19.13 -30.87
CA LYS A 87 -3.10 20.25 -31.14
C LYS A 87 -3.01 21.23 -29.98
N THR A 88 -2.49 22.42 -30.26
CA THR A 88 -2.60 23.62 -29.43
C THR A 88 -4.08 24.00 -29.28
N GLY A 89 -4.78 23.29 -28.39
CA GLY A 89 -6.16 23.57 -28.01
C GLY A 89 -6.18 24.58 -26.87
N VAL A 90 -6.98 25.63 -27.03
CA VAL A 90 -7.31 26.59 -25.97
C VAL A 90 -7.68 25.83 -24.69
N VAL A 91 -6.87 26.00 -23.64
CA VAL A 91 -7.11 25.34 -22.34
C VAL A 91 -8.42 25.87 -21.78
N SER A 92 -9.44 25.02 -21.70
CA SER A 92 -10.75 25.42 -21.19
C SER A 92 -10.68 25.77 -19.70
N ALA A 93 -11.56 26.67 -19.23
CA ALA A 93 -11.65 26.99 -17.81
C ALA A 93 -11.97 25.76 -16.92
N VAL A 94 -12.62 24.75 -17.50
CA VAL A 94 -12.95 23.48 -16.84
C VAL A 94 -11.70 22.64 -16.61
N THR A 95 -10.80 22.53 -17.60
CA THR A 95 -9.54 21.78 -17.46
C THR A 95 -8.64 22.44 -16.42
N LEU A 96 -8.51 23.77 -16.43
CA LEU A 96 -7.77 24.52 -15.40
C LEU A 96 -8.31 24.29 -13.98
N SER A 97 -9.65 24.20 -13.85
CA SER A 97 -10.28 23.90 -12.57
C SER A 97 -9.98 22.47 -12.09
N ASN A 98 -9.93 21.51 -13.00
CA ASN A 98 -9.63 20.12 -12.69
C ASN A 98 -8.15 19.96 -12.32
N ASP A 99 -7.25 20.66 -13.01
CA ASP A 99 -5.82 20.68 -12.68
C ASP A 99 -5.58 21.24 -11.28
N LYS A 100 -6.28 22.32 -10.91
CA LYS A 100 -6.23 22.87 -9.57
C LYS A 100 -6.75 21.90 -8.50
N LEU A 101 -7.80 21.13 -8.82
CA LEU A 101 -8.31 20.08 -7.94
C LEU A 101 -7.25 18.98 -7.75
N ILE A 102 -6.63 18.51 -8.83
CA ILE A 102 -5.57 17.50 -8.79
C ILE A 102 -4.39 18.00 -7.95
N GLN A 103 -3.91 19.21 -8.19
CA GLN A 103 -2.81 19.80 -7.43
C GLN A 103 -3.13 19.91 -5.93
N ASN A 104 -4.36 20.29 -5.57
CA ASN A 104 -4.77 20.34 -4.17
C ASN A 104 -4.79 18.94 -3.52
N CYS A 105 -5.32 17.94 -4.22
CA CYS A 105 -5.29 16.54 -3.78
C CYS A 105 -3.85 16.06 -3.58
N VAL A 106 -2.98 16.28 -4.57
CA VAL A 106 -1.57 15.89 -4.54
C VAL A 106 -0.83 16.60 -3.40
N LYS A 107 -1.08 17.89 -3.19
CA LYS A 107 -0.49 18.66 -2.08
C LYS A 107 -0.91 18.10 -0.72
N SER A 108 -2.19 17.74 -0.55
CA SER A 108 -2.72 17.09 0.66
C SER A 108 -2.15 15.69 0.88
N LEU A 109 -1.88 14.94 -0.20
CA LEU A 109 -1.23 13.63 -0.11
C LEU A 109 0.24 13.77 0.27
N ARG A 110 0.95 14.77 -0.27
CA ARG A 110 2.36 15.03 0.07
C ARG A 110 2.59 15.37 1.53
N THR A 111 1.66 16.06 2.19
CA THR A 111 1.81 16.34 3.63
C THR A 111 1.66 15.09 4.48
N ARG A 112 0.90 14.09 4.02
CA ARG A 112 0.66 12.83 4.72
C ARG A 112 1.52 11.66 4.21
N ILE A 113 2.38 11.89 3.23
CA ILE A 113 3.11 10.82 2.53
C ILE A 113 4.00 10.00 3.45
N THR A 114 4.61 10.63 4.46
CA THR A 114 5.45 9.93 5.45
C THR A 114 4.65 8.95 6.28
N VAL A 115 3.45 9.36 6.72
CA VAL A 115 2.52 8.52 7.47
C VAL A 115 2.02 7.37 6.58
N LEU A 116 1.64 7.66 5.34
CA LEU A 116 1.21 6.62 4.38
C LEU A 116 2.32 5.59 4.12
N LYS A 117 3.59 6.01 4.01
CA LYS A 117 4.74 5.10 3.85
C LYS A 117 4.90 4.17 5.04
N GLU A 118 4.77 4.70 6.25
CA GLU A 118 4.85 3.92 7.49
C GLU A 118 3.68 2.93 7.60
N GLN A 119 2.46 3.37 7.30
CA GLN A 119 1.26 2.53 7.29
C GLN A 119 1.33 1.41 6.26
N GLU A 120 1.78 1.69 5.02
CA GLU A 120 1.96 0.65 4.01
C GLU A 120 3.02 -0.36 4.45
N LYS A 121 4.15 0.12 5.00
CA LYS A 121 5.21 -0.76 5.51
C LYS A 121 4.72 -1.66 6.64
N GLU A 122 4.00 -1.10 7.61
CA GLU A 122 3.42 -1.86 8.72
C GLU A 122 2.40 -2.88 8.23
N SER A 123 1.50 -2.48 7.32
CA SER A 123 0.51 -3.38 6.75
C SER A 123 1.15 -4.55 6.00
N VAL A 124 2.24 -4.31 5.26
CA VAL A 124 2.98 -5.37 4.56
C VAL A 124 3.64 -6.33 5.54
N LEU A 125 4.28 -5.81 6.60
CA LEU A 125 4.94 -6.63 7.61
C LEU A 125 3.94 -7.47 8.42
N ASN A 126 2.79 -6.90 8.78
CA ASN A 126 1.76 -7.58 9.56
C ASN A 126 1.03 -8.64 8.75
N ASN A 127 0.60 -8.31 7.52
CA ASN A 127 -0.16 -9.22 6.68
C ASN A 127 0.72 -10.20 5.88
N LYS A 128 2.03 -9.94 5.80
CA LYS A 128 3.00 -10.70 4.99
C LYS A 128 2.58 -10.91 3.55
N CYS A 129 1.78 -10.00 3.01
CA CYS A 129 1.28 -10.04 1.65
C CYS A 129 1.34 -8.65 1.05
N ILE A 130 1.62 -8.61 -0.26
CA ILE A 130 1.69 -7.39 -1.07
C ILE A 130 0.38 -7.20 -1.84
N ASN A 131 -0.35 -8.31 -2.03
CA ASN A 131 -1.62 -8.36 -2.74
C ASN A 131 -2.65 -7.50 -2.00
N GLY A 132 -3.11 -6.44 -2.64
CA GLY A 132 -4.08 -5.49 -2.09
C GLY A 132 -3.54 -4.09 -1.80
N LEU A 133 -2.22 -3.86 -1.82
CA LEU A 133 -1.67 -2.50 -1.65
C LEU A 133 -2.19 -1.53 -2.71
N ASN A 134 -2.26 -1.96 -3.97
CA ASN A 134 -2.79 -1.11 -5.04
C ASN A 134 -4.26 -0.72 -4.80
N LEU A 135 -5.09 -1.63 -4.27
CA LEU A 135 -6.48 -1.33 -3.91
C LEU A 135 -6.55 -0.29 -2.79
N LYS A 136 -5.72 -0.44 -1.74
CA LYS A 136 -5.62 0.56 -0.66
C LYS A 136 -5.19 1.92 -1.20
N ARG A 137 -4.24 1.97 -2.13
CA ARG A 137 -3.84 3.23 -2.79
C ARG A 137 -4.99 3.87 -3.56
N ILE A 138 -5.76 3.07 -4.30
CA ILE A 138 -6.97 3.55 -5.02
C ILE A 138 -7.99 4.12 -4.02
N GLU A 139 -8.24 3.44 -2.90
CA GLU A 139 -9.16 3.93 -1.85
C GLU A 139 -8.69 5.25 -1.23
N ILE A 140 -7.40 5.39 -0.93
CA ILE A 140 -6.81 6.64 -0.43
C ILE A 140 -7.02 7.79 -1.42
N VAL A 141 -6.84 7.51 -2.73
CA VAL A 141 -7.06 8.50 -3.79
C VAL A 141 -8.52 8.91 -3.86
N LYS A 142 -9.45 7.96 -3.90
CA LYS A 142 -10.90 8.23 -3.90
C LYS A 142 -11.31 9.07 -2.70
N HIS A 143 -10.83 8.72 -1.51
CA HIS A 143 -11.10 9.48 -0.31
C HIS A 143 -10.54 10.91 -0.38
N SER A 144 -9.31 11.07 -0.88
CA SER A 144 -8.68 12.39 -1.07
C SER A 144 -9.44 13.27 -2.06
N VAL A 145 -9.87 12.71 -3.19
CA VAL A 145 -10.67 13.41 -4.20
C VAL A 145 -12.04 13.78 -3.63
N SER A 146 -12.71 12.87 -2.93
CA SER A 146 -14.00 13.13 -2.27
C SER A 146 -13.91 14.28 -1.26
N LEU A 147 -12.88 14.28 -0.40
CA LEU A 147 -12.65 15.37 0.56
C LEU A 147 -12.40 16.72 -0.15
N ALA A 148 -11.61 16.71 -1.23
CA ALA A 148 -11.33 17.91 -1.99
C ALA A 148 -12.58 18.44 -2.72
N LEU A 149 -13.47 17.56 -3.16
CA LEU A 149 -14.77 17.92 -3.73
C LEU A 149 -15.73 18.49 -2.68
N GLN A 150 -15.78 17.91 -1.47
CA GLN A 150 -16.58 18.44 -0.37
C GLN A 150 -16.11 19.82 0.09
N ALA A 151 -14.80 20.04 0.14
CA ALA A 151 -14.22 21.35 0.49
C ALA A 151 -14.47 22.42 -0.60
N ARG A 152 -14.90 22.02 -1.80
CA ARG A 152 -15.12 22.91 -2.93
C ARG A 152 -16.50 23.55 -2.83
N LYS A 153 -16.53 24.82 -2.40
CA LYS A 153 -17.76 25.63 -2.28
C LYS A 153 -18.46 25.94 -3.62
N GLN A 154 -17.74 25.86 -4.74
CA GLN A 154 -18.23 26.18 -6.09
C GLN A 154 -17.68 25.13 -7.08
N GLY A 155 -18.47 24.10 -7.38
CA GLY A 155 -18.08 23.01 -8.26
C GLY A 155 -19.09 22.77 -9.37
N THR A 156 -18.64 22.91 -10.61
CA THR A 156 -19.36 22.38 -11.77
C THR A 156 -19.49 20.87 -11.62
N TYR A 157 -20.63 20.31 -12.00
CA TYR A 157 -20.82 18.87 -12.05
C TYR A 157 -19.71 18.21 -12.87
N LEU A 158 -19.01 17.26 -12.26
CA LEU A 158 -17.97 16.46 -12.92
C LEU A 158 -18.59 15.20 -13.49
N LYS A 159 -18.36 14.93 -14.77
CA LYS A 159 -18.82 13.69 -15.38
C LYS A 159 -18.04 12.51 -14.79
N PRO A 160 -18.62 11.30 -14.68
CA PRO A 160 -17.92 10.12 -14.17
C PRO A 160 -16.61 9.79 -14.90
N LYS A 161 -16.52 10.10 -16.20
CA LYS A 161 -15.29 9.93 -16.98
C LYS A 161 -14.18 10.88 -16.53
N GLU A 162 -14.50 12.15 -16.34
CA GLU A 162 -13.55 13.19 -15.88
C GLU A 162 -13.08 12.88 -14.46
N LEU A 163 -13.99 12.43 -13.60
CA LEU A 163 -13.65 12.01 -12.25
C LEU A 163 -12.64 10.85 -12.24
N ARG A 164 -12.85 9.83 -13.09
CA ARG A 164 -11.88 8.72 -13.24
C ARG A 164 -10.53 9.19 -13.77
N THR A 165 -10.50 10.17 -14.67
CA THR A 165 -9.25 10.76 -15.15
C THR A 165 -8.52 11.51 -14.03
N ILE A 166 -9.25 12.28 -13.22
CA ILE A 166 -8.71 12.98 -12.04
C ILE A 166 -8.15 11.96 -11.03
N GLU A 167 -8.92 10.92 -10.69
CA GLU A 167 -8.47 9.84 -9.82
C GLU A 167 -7.24 9.14 -10.37
N GLY A 168 -7.20 8.82 -11.67
CA GLY A 168 -6.06 8.20 -12.33
C GLY A 168 -4.80 9.06 -12.27
N MET A 169 -4.91 10.36 -12.53
CA MET A 169 -3.78 11.28 -12.41
C MET A 169 -3.28 11.35 -10.96
N VAL A 170 -4.18 11.56 -9.99
CA VAL A 170 -3.80 11.60 -8.56
C VAL A 170 -3.17 10.28 -8.10
N HIS A 171 -3.64 9.14 -8.61
CA HIS A 171 -3.07 7.81 -8.34
C HIS A 171 -1.67 7.65 -8.92
N ASN A 172 -1.40 8.14 -10.14
CA ASN A 172 -0.06 8.15 -10.72
C ASN A 172 0.91 8.98 -9.86
N HIS A 173 0.49 10.18 -9.44
CA HIS A 173 1.26 11.01 -8.52
C HIS A 173 1.54 10.28 -7.19
N LEU A 174 0.53 9.62 -6.62
CA LEU A 174 0.69 8.87 -5.37
C LEU A 174 1.65 7.69 -5.51
N ASN A 175 1.53 6.91 -6.59
CA ASN A 175 2.42 5.79 -6.87
C ASN A 175 3.87 6.24 -7.06
N PHE A 176 4.09 7.38 -7.70
CA PHE A 176 5.43 7.95 -7.84
C PHE A 176 6.01 8.39 -6.49
N MET A 177 5.17 8.80 -5.54
CA MET A 177 5.57 9.23 -4.19
C MET A 177 5.84 8.09 -3.21
N LEU A 178 5.15 6.97 -3.38
CA LEU A 178 5.26 5.79 -2.51
C LEU A 178 6.30 4.79 -3.04
N PRO A 179 6.87 3.93 -2.17
CA PRO A 179 7.77 2.88 -2.62
C PRO A 179 7.09 1.92 -3.59
N SER A 180 7.88 1.38 -4.53
CA SER A 180 7.38 0.39 -5.48
C SER A 180 6.98 -0.91 -4.78
N MET A 181 6.08 -1.68 -5.39
CA MET A 181 5.73 -3.03 -4.92
C MET A 181 6.97 -3.93 -4.83
N ALA A 182 7.95 -3.75 -5.73
CA ALA A 182 9.21 -4.48 -5.70
C ALA A 182 10.01 -4.23 -4.42
N TYR A 183 10.04 -2.98 -3.94
CA TYR A 183 10.69 -2.62 -2.66
C TYR A 183 10.03 -3.37 -1.49
N TYR A 184 8.70 -3.46 -1.47
CA TYR A 184 7.98 -4.20 -0.43
C TYR A 184 8.19 -5.72 -0.55
N ALA A 185 8.33 -6.24 -1.77
CA ALA A 185 8.67 -7.65 -1.99
C ALA A 185 10.06 -8.01 -1.45
N GLU A 186 11.05 -7.18 -1.73
CA GLU A 186 12.40 -7.32 -1.17
C GLU A 186 12.40 -7.23 0.35
N LEU A 187 11.61 -6.33 0.94
CA LEU A 187 11.48 -6.20 2.39
C LEU A 187 10.89 -7.46 3.05
N LEU A 188 9.91 -8.10 2.42
CA LEU A 188 9.37 -9.39 2.89
C LEU A 188 10.38 -10.53 2.72
N ASN A 189 11.15 -10.51 1.63
CA ASN A 189 12.18 -11.51 1.36
C ASN A 189 13.37 -11.37 2.33
N SER A 190 13.81 -10.16 2.65
CA SER A 190 14.91 -9.92 3.61
C SER A 190 14.50 -10.33 5.02
N THR A 191 13.30 -9.97 5.48
CA THR A 191 12.79 -10.41 6.78
C THR A 191 12.58 -11.92 6.87
N SER A 192 12.30 -12.59 5.75
CA SER A 192 12.23 -14.05 5.67
C SER A 192 13.63 -14.70 5.68
N LYS A 193 14.60 -14.10 4.97
CA LYS A 193 16.01 -14.52 4.96
C LYS A 193 16.68 -14.32 6.33
N ASP A 194 16.41 -13.23 7.03
CA ASP A 194 16.91 -12.97 8.39
C ASP A 194 16.36 -13.98 9.41
N LYS A 195 15.15 -14.52 9.16
CA LYS A 195 14.60 -15.64 9.95
C LYS A 195 15.26 -16.97 9.61
N LEU A 196 15.63 -17.21 8.35
CA LEU A 196 16.44 -18.38 7.98
C LEU A 196 17.86 -18.29 8.54
N ALA A 197 18.47 -17.10 8.55
CA ALA A 197 19.81 -16.86 9.08
C ALA A 197 19.88 -16.99 10.62
N LYS A 198 18.77 -16.79 11.34
CA LYS A 198 18.68 -17.03 12.79
C LYS A 198 18.38 -18.48 13.19
N VAL A 199 18.16 -19.39 12.23
CA VAL A 199 17.96 -20.83 12.49
C VAL A 199 19.23 -21.66 12.28
N GLN A 200 20.36 -21.06 11.90
CA GLN A 200 21.66 -21.74 11.92
C GLN A 200 22.72 -20.94 12.69
N PRO A 201 23.03 -21.30 13.95
CA PRO A 201 24.33 -21.01 14.51
C PRO A 201 25.33 -22.09 14.06
N ASN A 202 26.52 -21.62 13.68
CA ASN A 202 27.77 -22.37 13.43
C ASN A 202 27.84 -23.28 12.19
N LYS A 203 28.62 -22.82 11.19
CA LYS A 203 30.07 -23.08 11.15
C LYS A 203 30.80 -21.92 10.46
N GLN A 204 31.72 -21.31 11.21
CA GLN A 204 32.76 -20.41 10.70
C GLN A 204 33.85 -21.23 9.98
N GLN A 205 34.36 -20.69 8.87
CA GLN A 205 35.77 -20.29 8.62
C GLN A 205 35.91 -20.12 7.09
N ALA A 206 36.10 -18.87 6.62
CA ALA A 206 37.38 -18.31 6.15
C ALA A 206 37.84 -18.95 4.82
N SER A 207 38.28 -18.26 3.77
CA SER A 207 38.62 -16.87 3.49
C SER A 207 39.04 -16.81 2.01
N VAL A 208 38.62 -15.74 1.30
CA VAL A 208 39.41 -14.93 0.34
C VAL A 208 40.02 -15.57 -0.95
N HIS A 209 39.68 -14.90 -2.06
CA HIS A 209 40.41 -14.67 -3.33
C HIS A 209 40.12 -15.48 -4.62
N ASN A 210 39.71 -14.66 -5.63
CA ASN A 210 40.15 -14.55 -7.03
C ASN A 210 39.70 -15.51 -8.15
N GLU A 211 39.06 -14.85 -9.12
CA GLU A 211 39.27 -14.90 -10.58
C GLU A 211 39.13 -16.19 -11.40
N SER A 212 38.23 -16.05 -12.36
CA SER A 212 38.36 -16.43 -13.78
C SER A 212 37.92 -17.83 -14.23
N ASN A 213 37.20 -17.76 -15.36
CA ASN A 213 37.17 -18.69 -16.50
C ASN A 213 36.42 -20.03 -16.41
N LYS A 214 35.44 -20.13 -17.33
CA LYS A 214 35.25 -21.19 -18.33
C LYS A 214 34.92 -22.61 -17.81
N ASN A 215 33.69 -23.06 -18.02
CA ASN A 215 33.32 -23.81 -19.23
C ASN A 215 31.92 -24.47 -19.11
N ASN A 216 31.16 -24.32 -20.20
CA ASN A 216 30.10 -25.23 -20.63
C ASN A 216 30.62 -26.68 -20.74
N VAL A 217 29.73 -27.66 -20.52
CA VAL A 217 29.58 -28.99 -21.20
C VAL A 217 28.65 -29.81 -20.27
N ILE A 218 27.35 -29.90 -20.56
CA ILE A 218 26.67 -30.94 -21.36
C ILE A 218 26.76 -32.36 -20.75
N SER A 219 25.61 -32.90 -20.35
CA SER A 219 25.11 -34.28 -20.50
C SER A 219 23.75 -34.32 -19.77
N LEU A 220 22.59 -34.12 -20.38
CA LEU A 220 21.87 -34.93 -21.39
C LEU A 220 21.78 -36.42 -21.04
N GLU A 221 20.54 -36.82 -20.75
CA GLU A 221 19.92 -38.11 -21.08
C GLU A 221 20.35 -39.32 -20.22
N ASP A 222 19.51 -40.30 -19.87
CA ASP A 222 18.15 -40.61 -20.29
C ASP A 222 17.55 -41.69 -19.35
N LYS A 223 16.25 -41.91 -19.52
CA LYS A 223 15.49 -43.17 -19.34
C LYS A 223 15.24 -43.67 -17.90
N THR A 224 14.03 -43.48 -17.38
CA THR A 224 12.80 -44.30 -17.60
C THR A 224 12.96 -45.78 -17.24
N GLN A 225 12.24 -46.28 -16.23
CA GLN A 225 10.96 -47.02 -16.37
C GLN A 225 10.53 -47.72 -15.06
N HIS A 226 9.21 -47.67 -14.83
CA HIS A 226 8.31 -48.65 -14.19
C HIS A 226 8.59 -49.27 -12.80
N ALA A 227 7.78 -48.83 -11.81
CA ALA A 227 6.66 -49.56 -11.14
C ALA A 227 6.64 -51.12 -11.13
N PRO A 228 5.89 -51.83 -10.23
CA PRO A 228 5.35 -51.49 -8.90
C PRO A 228 5.37 -52.68 -7.85
N ILE A 229 4.80 -52.42 -6.65
CA ILE A 229 4.19 -53.35 -5.65
C ILE A 229 5.10 -54.31 -4.82
N LYS A 230 5.14 -54.11 -3.48
CA LYS A 230 4.54 -55.00 -2.44
C LYS A 230 4.87 -54.60 -1.00
N GLU A 231 3.89 -54.88 -0.16
CA GLU A 231 3.71 -54.57 1.26
C GLU A 231 4.76 -55.21 2.19
N ALA A 232 5.09 -54.54 3.30
CA ALA A 232 4.82 -55.03 4.67
C ALA A 232 5.62 -54.29 5.77
N LYS A 233 4.86 -53.78 6.75
CA LYS A 233 5.10 -53.81 8.22
C LYS A 233 6.33 -53.15 8.87
N LYS A 234 5.97 -52.24 9.80
CA LYS A 234 6.52 -51.97 11.15
C LYS A 234 7.85 -51.20 11.26
N LEU A 235 7.79 -49.97 11.81
CA LEU A 235 8.10 -49.63 13.21
C LEU A 235 8.37 -48.12 13.39
N ALA A 236 7.56 -47.52 14.27
CA ALA A 236 7.83 -46.41 15.18
C ALA A 236 9.03 -45.46 14.93
N LYS A 237 8.72 -44.16 14.81
CA LYS A 237 9.36 -43.09 15.60
C LYS A 237 8.51 -41.82 15.63
N LYS A 238 8.09 -41.43 16.84
CA LYS A 238 7.50 -40.13 17.21
C LYS A 238 8.39 -38.96 16.73
N PRO A 239 7.80 -37.77 16.57
CA PRO A 239 8.28 -36.65 17.38
C PRO A 239 7.15 -35.84 18.05
N LYS A 240 7.24 -35.84 19.38
CA LYS A 240 6.94 -34.81 20.38
C LYS A 240 6.09 -33.59 19.95
N GLN A 241 4.91 -33.51 20.54
CA GLN A 241 4.21 -32.26 20.88
C GLN A 241 5.04 -31.41 21.87
N PRO A 242 4.82 -30.08 21.93
CA PRO A 242 4.97 -29.33 23.16
C PRO A 242 3.61 -28.88 23.71
N VAL A 243 3.31 -29.42 24.89
CA VAL A 243 2.72 -28.80 26.08
C VAL A 243 1.41 -28.00 25.92
N SER A 244 0.33 -28.69 26.28
CA SER A 244 -0.96 -28.11 26.65
C SER A 244 -0.86 -27.45 28.04
N ASN A 245 -1.04 -26.14 28.13
CA ASN A 245 -1.49 -25.50 29.37
C ASN A 245 -3.01 -25.60 29.42
N LYS A 246 -3.48 -26.66 30.09
CA LYS A 246 -4.88 -26.88 30.41
C LYS A 246 -5.17 -26.13 31.71
N ASN A 247 -5.83 -24.98 31.59
CA ASN A 247 -6.67 -24.41 32.65
C ASN A 247 -7.51 -23.31 32.00
N MET A 248 -8.74 -23.65 31.59
CA MET A 248 -9.94 -22.89 31.91
C MET A 248 -11.16 -23.70 31.46
N ASN A 249 -12.10 -23.77 32.39
CA ASN A 249 -13.37 -24.46 32.37
C ASN A 249 -14.26 -23.94 31.23
N THR A 250 -14.65 -24.77 30.26
CA THR A 250 -15.77 -24.45 29.33
C THR A 250 -16.42 -25.74 28.82
N LYS A 251 -17.43 -26.22 29.54
CA LYS A 251 -18.45 -27.11 28.97
C LYS A 251 -19.34 -26.27 28.04
N ASN A 252 -18.89 -26.06 26.80
CA ASN A 252 -19.64 -25.68 25.59
C ASN A 252 -18.69 -25.06 24.55
N SER A 253 -17.68 -25.81 24.09
CA SER A 253 -16.92 -25.40 22.91
C SER A 253 -17.73 -25.78 21.66
N ASN A 254 -18.52 -24.85 21.16
CA ASN A 254 -19.08 -24.94 19.81
C ASN A 254 -17.93 -24.89 18.78
N SER A 255 -18.03 -25.62 17.67
CA SER A 255 -16.92 -25.78 16.70
C SER A 255 -16.38 -24.43 16.16
N ALA A 256 -17.18 -23.37 16.20
CA ALA A 256 -16.74 -22.01 15.89
C ALA A 256 -15.74 -21.42 16.91
N THR A 257 -15.92 -21.65 18.21
CA THR A 257 -14.95 -21.21 19.24
C THR A 257 -13.66 -22.01 19.17
N GLU A 258 -13.73 -23.30 18.82
CA GLU A 258 -12.55 -24.13 18.57
C GLU A 258 -11.76 -23.64 17.35
N LEU A 259 -12.45 -23.29 16.25
CA LEU A 259 -11.82 -22.66 15.10
C LEU A 259 -11.09 -21.38 15.49
N MET A 260 -11.69 -20.52 16.31
CA MET A 260 -11.07 -19.26 16.75
C MET A 260 -9.93 -19.45 17.74
N ALA A 261 -9.95 -20.52 18.54
CA ALA A 261 -8.86 -20.89 19.45
C ALA A 261 -7.59 -21.35 18.71
N MET A 262 -7.70 -21.81 17.45
CA MET A 262 -6.54 -22.15 16.63
C MET A 262 -5.74 -20.91 16.23
N SER A 263 -4.42 -21.05 16.03
CA SER A 263 -3.58 -19.95 15.54
C SER A 263 -4.02 -19.47 14.14
N ALA A 264 -3.80 -18.18 13.84
CA ALA A 264 -4.20 -17.59 12.56
C ALA A 264 -3.64 -18.35 11.34
N ASN A 265 -2.39 -18.82 11.41
CA ASN A 265 -1.78 -19.60 10.33
C ASN A 265 -2.48 -20.96 10.14
N ASN A 266 -2.89 -21.61 11.23
CA ASN A 266 -3.59 -22.89 11.15
C ASN A 266 -5.01 -22.71 10.61
N ARG A 267 -5.71 -21.64 10.99
CA ARG A 267 -7.01 -21.29 10.42
C ARG A 267 -6.91 -21.04 8.92
N VAL A 268 -5.93 -20.25 8.49
CA VAL A 268 -5.71 -19.96 7.06
C VAL A 268 -5.36 -21.24 6.29
N SER A 269 -4.48 -22.10 6.81
CA SER A 269 -4.15 -23.38 6.17
C SER A 269 -5.35 -24.30 6.03
N LEU A 270 -6.26 -24.33 7.02
CA LEU A 270 -7.49 -25.11 6.95
C LEU A 270 -8.46 -24.54 5.90
N LEU A 271 -8.67 -23.22 5.91
CA LEU A 271 -9.57 -22.53 4.98
C LEU A 271 -9.06 -22.56 3.53
N ARG A 272 -7.75 -22.69 3.31
CA ARG A 272 -7.16 -22.87 1.96
C ARG A 272 -7.57 -24.18 1.27
N ASN A 273 -8.06 -25.15 2.02
CA ASN A 273 -8.55 -26.42 1.46
C ASN A 273 -9.98 -26.29 0.89
N LEU A 274 -10.67 -25.17 1.13
CA LEU A 274 -11.99 -24.92 0.56
C LEU A 274 -11.91 -24.55 -0.91
N THR A 275 -12.87 -25.02 -1.69
CA THR A 275 -13.06 -24.55 -3.07
C THR A 275 -13.59 -23.11 -3.08
N LYS A 276 -13.45 -22.41 -4.21
CA LYS A 276 -13.97 -21.04 -4.36
C LYS A 276 -15.47 -20.94 -4.07
N ALA A 277 -16.26 -21.92 -4.50
CA ALA A 277 -17.71 -21.94 -4.26
C ALA A 277 -18.02 -22.10 -2.76
N GLN A 278 -17.35 -23.03 -2.07
CA GLN A 278 -17.51 -23.24 -0.63
C GLN A 278 -17.06 -22.03 0.18
N ALA A 279 -15.99 -21.35 -0.23
CA ALA A 279 -15.52 -20.14 0.44
C ALA A 279 -16.51 -18.99 0.32
N LEU A 280 -17.17 -18.83 -0.84
CA LEU A 280 -18.23 -17.82 -1.02
C LEU A 280 -19.47 -18.14 -0.18
N MET A 281 -19.92 -19.40 -0.19
CA MET A 281 -21.03 -19.82 0.66
C MET A 281 -20.74 -19.58 2.15
N LEU A 282 -19.53 -19.89 2.62
CA LEU A 282 -19.14 -19.65 4.01
C LEU A 282 -19.16 -18.15 4.37
N ILE A 283 -18.82 -17.26 3.43
CA ILE A 283 -18.92 -15.81 3.64
C ILE A 283 -20.39 -15.40 3.80
N ASP A 284 -21.27 -15.92 2.95
CA ASP A 284 -22.71 -15.63 3.02
C ASP A 284 -23.32 -16.16 4.33
N ASP A 285 -22.97 -17.38 4.75
CA ASP A 285 -23.41 -17.96 6.02
C ASP A 285 -22.97 -17.11 7.22
N ILE A 286 -21.72 -16.63 7.22
CA ILE A 286 -21.20 -15.73 8.27
C ILE A 286 -21.95 -14.41 8.29
N ASN A 287 -22.23 -13.82 7.12
CA ASN A 287 -22.99 -12.58 7.02
C ASN A 287 -24.43 -12.75 7.52
N GLN A 288 -25.06 -13.87 7.19
CA GLN A 288 -26.40 -14.20 7.66
C GLN A 288 -26.43 -14.39 9.19
N ALA A 289 -25.44 -15.08 9.76
CA ALA A 289 -25.34 -15.24 11.22
C ALA A 289 -25.14 -13.90 11.93
N MET A 290 -24.31 -13.00 11.38
CA MET A 290 -24.16 -11.65 11.93
C MET A 290 -25.45 -10.83 11.87
N ALA A 291 -26.25 -10.99 10.81
CA ALA A 291 -27.55 -10.33 10.70
C ALA A 291 -28.55 -10.89 11.71
N ALA A 292 -28.61 -12.21 11.88
CA ALA A 292 -29.47 -12.88 12.85
C ALA A 292 -29.17 -12.44 14.29
N ASN A 293 -27.89 -12.36 14.68
CA ASN A 293 -27.50 -11.88 16.00
C ASN A 293 -27.96 -10.44 16.25
N ARG A 294 -27.87 -9.55 15.25
CA ARG A 294 -28.37 -8.17 15.38
C ARG A 294 -29.87 -8.12 15.57
N GLU A 295 -30.62 -8.96 14.86
CA GLU A 295 -32.06 -9.03 15.01
C GLU A 295 -32.44 -9.57 16.39
N GLU A 296 -31.73 -10.57 16.90
CA GLU A 296 -31.91 -11.10 18.25
C GLU A 296 -31.60 -10.04 19.33
N ASP A 297 -30.53 -9.26 19.15
CA ASP A 297 -30.20 -8.15 20.04
C ASP A 297 -31.31 -7.07 20.04
N ILE A 298 -31.87 -6.74 18.86
CA ILE A 298 -32.99 -5.80 18.74
C ILE A 298 -34.23 -6.34 19.46
N GLU A 299 -34.58 -7.61 19.23
CA GLU A 299 -35.73 -8.24 19.87
C GLU A 299 -35.55 -8.32 21.39
N ALA A 300 -34.34 -8.59 21.87
CA ALA A 300 -34.02 -8.57 23.30
C ALA A 300 -34.22 -7.17 23.91
N VAL A 301 -33.84 -6.11 23.20
CA VAL A 301 -34.10 -4.72 23.62
C VAL A 301 -35.59 -4.41 23.62
N ILE A 302 -36.34 -4.83 22.58
CA ILE A 302 -37.79 -4.65 22.52
C ILE A 302 -38.48 -5.38 23.68
N ALA A 303 -38.06 -6.61 23.97
CA ALA A 303 -38.56 -7.39 25.09
C ALA A 303 -38.28 -6.69 26.43
N LEU A 304 -37.10 -6.11 26.61
CA LEU A 304 -36.74 -5.35 27.80
C LEU A 304 -37.58 -4.07 27.95
N ILE A 305 -37.85 -3.35 26.87
CA ILE A 305 -38.72 -2.16 26.86
C ILE A 305 -40.14 -2.56 27.27
N ARG A 306 -40.64 -3.70 26.76
CA ARG A 306 -41.97 -4.23 27.10
C ARG A 306 -42.04 -4.70 28.55
N ASP A 307 -41.03 -5.39 29.06
CA ASP A 307 -40.96 -5.86 30.46
C ASP A 307 -40.92 -4.71 31.47
N LYS A 308 -40.33 -3.58 31.09
CA LYS A 308 -40.19 -2.39 31.94
C LYS A 308 -41.29 -1.35 31.75
N ASP A 309 -42.27 -1.62 30.89
CA ASP A 309 -43.40 -0.75 30.55
C ASP A 309 -42.97 0.71 30.30
N LEU A 310 -41.86 0.87 29.57
CA LEU A 310 -41.27 2.17 29.26
C LEU A 310 -41.84 2.70 27.94
N PRO A 311 -42.49 3.87 27.93
CA PRO A 311 -42.91 4.49 26.68
C PRO A 311 -41.67 4.91 25.88
N LEU A 312 -41.65 4.53 24.59
CA LEU A 312 -40.54 4.82 23.67
C LEU A 312 -40.16 6.30 23.67
N ASP A 313 -41.13 7.20 23.80
CA ASP A 313 -40.93 8.65 23.84
C ASP A 313 -40.11 9.13 25.04
N ALA A 314 -40.22 8.46 26.20
CA ALA A 314 -39.42 8.79 27.38
C ALA A 314 -37.96 8.32 27.25
N ILE A 315 -37.73 7.21 26.52
CA ILE A 315 -36.39 6.71 26.22
C ILE A 315 -35.70 7.66 25.23
N ILE A 316 -36.39 8.05 24.16
CA ILE A 316 -35.87 8.99 23.15
C ILE A 316 -35.55 10.33 23.80
N SER A 317 -36.48 10.88 24.59
CA SER A 317 -36.26 12.15 25.32
C SER A 317 -35.04 12.11 26.24
N ARG A 318 -34.74 10.95 26.84
CA ARG A 318 -33.57 10.79 27.73
C ARG A 318 -32.27 10.54 26.97
N MET A 319 -32.33 9.93 25.79
CA MET A 319 -31.17 9.76 24.90
C MET A 319 -30.77 11.07 24.21
N GLU A 320 -31.72 11.91 23.84
CA GLU A 320 -31.44 13.23 23.23
C GLU A 320 -30.97 14.28 24.25
N ALA A 321 -31.29 14.09 25.53
CA ALA A 321 -30.86 14.96 26.62
C ALA A 321 -29.48 14.60 27.22
N ALA A 322 -28.84 13.53 26.76
CA ALA A 322 -27.51 13.06 27.19
C ALA A 322 -26.42 13.43 26.17
#